data_AF-A0A7Y5X657-F1
#
_entry.id   AF-A0A7Y5X657-F1
#
_cell.length_a   1.000
_cell.length_b   1.000
_cell.length_c   1.000
_cell.angle_alpha   90.00
_cell.angle_beta   90.00
_cell.angle_gamma   90.00
#
_symmetry.space_group_name_H-M   'P 1'
#
loop_
_entity.id
_entity.type
_entity.pdbx_description
1 polymer ?
#
loop_
_entity_poly.entity_id
_entity_poly.type
_entity_poly.pdbx_seq_one_letter_code
_entity_poly.pdbx_strand_id
1 'polypeptide(L)'
;MPGLLRGVARTAVIAGTASAVNGRVQRRQAAKFADRDAHTAAMRQQAYDDEAGYQQAPPPQQAATSSDDRLASLEKLGNLRSQGVLSEEEFAAEKAKILNG
;
A
#
# COMPACT_ATOMS: atom_id res chain seq x y z
N MET A 1 -7.81 -16.51 -79.54
CA MET A 1 -6.69 -16.66 -78.59
C MET A 1 -5.58 -15.70 -79.03
N PRO A 2 -5.47 -14.49 -78.45
CA PRO A 2 -4.63 -14.22 -77.27
C PRO A 2 -5.26 -13.18 -76.30
N GLY A 3 -4.87 -12.98 -75.04
CA GLY A 3 -3.81 -13.56 -74.23
C GLY A 3 -3.97 -13.10 -72.77
N LEU A 4 -3.79 -14.05 -71.85
CA LEU A 4 -3.94 -13.94 -70.39
C LEU A 4 -2.76 -13.23 -69.68
N LEU A 5 -1.81 -12.67 -70.44
CA LEU A 5 -0.58 -12.09 -69.88
C LEU A 5 -0.70 -10.65 -69.39
N ARG A 6 -1.79 -9.92 -69.68
CA ARG A 6 -1.93 -8.51 -69.25
C ARG A 6 -2.50 -8.32 -67.84
N GLY A 7 -3.13 -9.34 -67.26
CA GLY A 7 -3.80 -9.23 -65.95
C GLY A 7 -2.86 -9.34 -64.74
N VAL A 8 -1.82 -10.17 -64.84
CA VAL A 8 -0.98 -10.53 -63.68
C VAL A 8 0.04 -9.45 -63.32
N ALA A 9 0.47 -8.62 -64.29
CA ALA A 9 1.50 -7.61 -64.04
C ALA A 9 1.05 -6.44 -63.14
N ARG A 10 -0.26 -6.11 -63.08
CA ARG A 10 -0.74 -4.97 -62.28
C ARG A 10 -1.01 -5.30 -60.81
N THR A 11 -1.24 -6.56 -60.45
CA THR A 11 -1.59 -6.94 -59.07
C THR A 11 -0.37 -6.99 -58.15
N ALA A 12 0.82 -7.31 -58.67
CA ALA A 12 2.03 -7.37 -57.85
C ALA A 12 2.50 -5.99 -57.36
N VAL A 13 2.32 -4.93 -58.16
CA VAL A 13 2.75 -3.56 -57.78
C VAL A 13 1.83 -2.94 -56.73
N ILE A 14 0.53 -3.24 -56.77
CA ILE A 14 -0.46 -2.69 -55.82
C ILE A 14 -0.37 -3.38 -54.45
N ALA A 15 0.09 -4.63 -54.39
CA ALA A 15 0.23 -5.36 -53.14
C ALA A 15 1.47 -4.94 -52.30
N GLY A 16 2.49 -4.32 -52.91
CA GLY A 16 3.78 -4.04 -52.26
C GLY A 16 3.77 -2.92 -51.21
N THR A 17 2.85 -1.95 -51.27
CA THR A 17 2.83 -0.80 -50.35
C THR A 17 1.91 -0.98 -49.14
N ALA A 18 1.00 -1.96 -49.15
CA ALA A 18 0.05 -2.20 -48.06
C ALA A 18 0.68 -2.90 -46.84
N SER A 19 1.69 -3.75 -47.03
CA SER A 19 2.37 -4.45 -45.92
C SER A 19 3.32 -3.56 -45.09
N ALA A 20 3.73 -2.40 -45.61
CA ALA A 20 4.71 -1.52 -44.96
C ALA A 20 4.12 -0.56 -43.90
N VAL A 21 2.79 -0.39 -43.87
CA VAL A 21 2.11 0.50 -42.91
C VAL A 21 1.49 -0.30 -41.75
N ASN A 22 0.96 -1.50 -42.00
CA ASN A 22 0.38 -2.35 -40.95
C ASN A 22 1.43 -2.93 -39.99
N GLY A 23 2.63 -3.29 -40.47
CA GLY A 23 3.71 -3.75 -39.60
C GLY A 23 4.25 -2.66 -38.66
N ARG A 24 4.18 -1.38 -39.07
CA ARG A 24 4.64 -0.25 -38.24
C ARG A 24 3.71 0.03 -37.06
N VAL A 25 2.39 -0.09 -37.26
CA VAL A 25 1.42 0.11 -36.17
C VAL A 25 1.47 -1.04 -35.17
N GLN A 26 1.58 -2.29 -35.64
CA GLN A 26 1.76 -3.46 -34.77
C GLN A 26 3.04 -3.36 -33.94
N ARG A 27 4.17 -2.96 -34.56
CA ARG A 27 5.43 -2.75 -33.84
C ARG A 27 5.35 -1.62 -32.81
N ARG A 28 4.61 -0.56 -33.13
CA ARG A 28 4.40 0.57 -32.20
C ARG A 28 3.47 0.21 -31.03
N GLN A 29 2.46 -0.63 -31.27
CA GLN A 29 1.61 -1.15 -30.20
C GLN A 29 2.40 -2.12 -29.31
N ALA A 30 3.14 -3.07 -29.90
CA ALA A 30 4.00 -3.99 -29.16
C ALA A 30 5.06 -3.26 -28.32
N ALA A 31 5.69 -2.21 -28.87
CA ALA A 31 6.63 -1.37 -28.12
C ALA A 31 5.96 -0.67 -26.92
N LYS A 32 4.73 -0.15 -27.08
CA LYS A 32 3.98 0.47 -25.98
C LYS A 32 3.64 -0.51 -24.86
N PHE A 33 3.29 -1.75 -25.20
CA PHE A 33 3.04 -2.79 -24.20
C PHE A 33 4.33 -3.20 -23.49
N ALA A 34 5.43 -3.40 -24.25
CA ALA A 34 6.73 -3.73 -23.68
C ALA A 34 7.29 -2.63 -22.74
N ASP A 35 7.14 -1.35 -23.11
CA ASP A 35 7.55 -0.23 -22.25
C ASP A 35 6.72 -0.16 -20.97
N ARG A 36 5.41 -0.47 -21.06
CA ARG A 36 4.52 -0.47 -19.91
C ARG A 36 4.79 -1.64 -18.97
N ASP A 37 5.11 -2.80 -19.51
CA ASP A 37 5.54 -3.96 -18.72
C ASP A 37 6.89 -3.69 -18.03
N ALA A 38 7.86 -3.09 -18.74
CA ALA A 38 9.16 -2.71 -18.18
C ALA A 38 9.02 -1.69 -17.04
N HIS A 39 8.18 -0.66 -17.23
CA HIS A 39 7.92 0.33 -16.19
C HIS A 39 7.20 -0.28 -14.96
N THR A 40 6.27 -1.21 -15.20
CA THR A 40 5.55 -1.89 -14.12
C THR A 40 6.48 -2.82 -13.33
N ALA A 41 7.40 -3.51 -14.01
CA ALA A 41 8.42 -4.33 -13.37
C ALA A 41 9.39 -3.51 -12.51
N ALA A 42 9.86 -2.36 -13.02
CA ALA A 42 10.74 -1.46 -12.28
C ALA A 42 10.05 -0.86 -11.03
N MET A 43 8.79 -0.45 -11.15
CA MET A 43 8.01 0.07 -10.02
C MET A 43 7.75 -0.99 -8.95
N ARG A 44 7.51 -2.25 -9.36
CA ARG A 44 7.34 -3.37 -8.43
C ARG A 44 8.63 -3.68 -7.67
N GLN A 45 9.80 -3.58 -8.31
CA GLN A 45 11.09 -3.76 -7.62
C GLN A 45 11.32 -2.69 -6.56
N GLN A 46 11.06 -1.42 -6.86
CA GLN A 46 11.19 -0.35 -5.86
C GLN A 46 10.23 -0.52 -4.68
N ALA A 47 9.00 -0.99 -4.91
CA ALA A 47 8.05 -1.27 -3.82
C ALA A 47 8.52 -2.40 -2.89
N TYR A 48 9.25 -3.40 -3.41
CA TYR A 48 9.80 -4.49 -2.59
C TYR A 48 10.99 -4.05 -1.72
N ASP A 49 11.83 -3.13 -2.20
CA ASP A 49 12.95 -2.59 -1.42
C ASP A 49 12.46 -1.67 -0.27
N ASP A 50 11.40 -0.90 -0.48
CA ASP A 50 10.79 -0.08 0.58
C ASP A 50 10.13 -0.94 1.68
N GLU A 51 9.49 -2.06 1.33
CA GLU A 51 8.80 -2.93 2.29
C GLU A 51 9.78 -3.71 3.21
N ALA A 52 11.00 -4.00 2.74
CA ALA A 52 12.02 -4.70 3.53
C ALA A 52 12.63 -3.86 4.67
N GLY A 53 12.42 -2.53 4.67
CA GLY A 53 12.88 -1.62 5.72
C GLY A 53 11.96 -1.52 6.95
N TYR A 54 10.73 -2.05 6.88
CA TYR A 54 9.75 -2.01 7.97
C TYR A 54 9.70 -3.34 8.75
N GLN A 55 10.86 -3.93 9.02
CA GLN A 55 10.95 -4.98 10.03
C GLN A 55 10.86 -4.37 11.43
N GLN A 56 9.60 -4.24 11.86
CA GLN A 56 9.16 -4.49 13.23
C GLN A 56 9.86 -3.66 14.31
N ALA A 57 9.46 -2.38 14.40
CA ALA A 57 9.51 -1.70 15.69
C ALA A 57 8.71 -2.55 16.70
N PRO A 58 9.27 -2.90 17.87
CA PRO A 58 8.53 -3.64 18.88
C PRO A 58 7.26 -2.84 19.23
N PRO A 59 6.11 -3.51 19.47
CA PRO A 59 4.93 -2.82 19.95
C PRO A 59 5.32 -2.02 21.19
N PRO A 60 4.85 -0.78 21.36
CA PRO A 60 5.11 -0.03 22.57
C PRO A 60 4.64 -0.90 23.73
N GLN A 61 5.61 -1.36 24.52
CA GLN A 61 5.36 -2.10 25.74
C GLN A 61 4.51 -1.18 26.58
N GLN A 62 3.22 -1.50 26.72
CA GLN A 62 2.38 -0.89 27.74
C GLN A 62 3.08 -1.26 29.05
N ALA A 63 3.80 -0.30 29.62
CA ALA A 63 4.46 -0.47 30.89
C ALA A 63 3.35 -0.90 31.87
N ALA A 64 3.40 -2.15 32.30
CA ALA A 64 2.52 -2.62 33.34
C ALA A 64 2.70 -1.67 34.52
N THR A 65 1.64 -0.97 34.91
CA THR A 65 1.64 -0.09 36.06
C THR A 65 2.21 -0.86 37.24
N SER A 66 3.36 -0.41 37.74
CA SER A 66 4.02 -1.11 38.82
C SER A 66 3.13 -1.07 40.06
N SER A 67 3.34 -2.01 41.00
CA SER A 67 2.60 -1.99 42.26
C SER A 67 2.77 -0.65 43.01
N ASP A 68 3.94 -0.01 42.87
CA ASP A 68 4.22 1.31 43.44
C ASP A 68 3.42 2.42 42.74
N ASP A 69 3.29 2.38 41.41
CA ASP A 69 2.45 3.34 40.66
C ASP A 69 0.97 3.23 41.04
N ARG A 70 0.49 2.01 41.32
CA ARG A 70 -0.87 1.77 41.80
C ARG A 70 -1.09 2.35 43.19
N LEU A 71 -0.13 2.17 44.11
CA LEU A 71 -0.20 2.76 45.45
C LEU A 71 -0.16 4.30 45.42
N ALA A 72 0.73 4.89 44.62
CA ALA A 72 0.79 6.34 44.43
C ALA A 72 -0.52 6.91 43.86
N SER A 73 -1.16 6.19 42.94
CA SER A 73 -2.45 6.58 42.37
C SER A 73 -3.57 6.56 43.41
N LEU A 74 -3.59 5.56 44.30
CA LEU A 74 -4.56 5.47 45.40
C LEU A 74 -4.38 6.60 46.42
N GLU A 75 -3.14 6.98 46.74
CA GLU A 75 -2.85 8.11 47.63
C GLU A 75 -3.33 9.44 47.02
N LYS A 76 -3.06 9.66 45.73
CA LYS A 76 -3.54 10.84 45.00
C LYS A 76 -5.08 10.94 45.02
N LEU A 77 -5.78 9.82 44.83
CA LEU A 77 -7.25 9.80 44.93
C LEU A 77 -7.75 10.14 46.33
N GLY A 78 -7.08 9.64 47.39
CA GLY A 78 -7.42 9.97 48.77
C GLY A 78 -7.28 11.47 49.07
N ASN A 79 -6.23 12.09 48.53
CA ASN A 79 -6.01 13.54 48.63
C ASN A 79 -7.04 14.35 47.86
N LEU A 80 -7.43 13.93 46.66
CA LEU A 80 -8.47 14.61 45.88
C LEU A 80 -9.85 14.53 46.56
N ARG A 81 -10.17 13.37 47.17
CA ARG A 81 -11.37 13.21 47.98
C ARG A 81 -11.36 14.10 49.22
N SER A 82 -10.25 14.18 49.95
CA SER A 82 -10.15 15.01 51.15
C SER A 82 -10.23 16.51 50.85
N GLN A 83 -9.79 16.92 49.65
CA GLN A 83 -9.97 18.28 49.12
C GLN A 83 -11.41 18.55 48.64
N GLY A 84 -12.30 17.55 48.65
CA GLY A 84 -13.67 17.67 48.13
C GLY A 84 -13.74 17.82 46.61
N VAL A 85 -12.64 17.51 45.89
CA VAL A 85 -12.58 17.54 44.42
C VAL A 85 -13.28 16.34 43.80
N LEU A 86 -13.25 15.20 44.51
CA LEU A 86 -13.96 13.98 44.13
C LEU A 86 -15.09 13.68 45.12
N SER A 87 -16.23 13.26 44.59
CA SER A 87 -17.30 12.65 45.39
C SER A 87 -16.91 11.24 45.85
N GLU A 88 -17.60 10.72 46.87
CA GLU A 88 -17.36 9.36 47.38
C GLU A 88 -17.61 8.29 46.31
N GLU A 89 -18.59 8.54 45.44
CA GLU A 89 -18.95 7.64 44.33
C GLU A 89 -17.82 7.56 43.29
N GLU A 90 -17.25 8.70 42.89
CA GLU A 90 -16.14 8.77 41.95
C GLU A 90 -14.86 8.17 42.53
N PHE A 91 -14.60 8.41 43.82
CA PHE A 91 -13.48 7.81 44.53
C PHE A 91 -13.56 6.28 44.54
N ALA A 92 -14.75 5.72 44.83
CA ALA A 92 -14.95 4.28 44.86
C ALA A 92 -14.77 3.65 43.46
N ALA A 93 -15.28 4.30 42.41
CA ALA A 93 -15.15 3.83 41.03
C ALA A 93 -13.68 3.77 40.57
N GLU A 94 -12.90 4.84 40.79
CA GLU A 94 -11.51 4.88 40.34
C GLU A 94 -10.60 3.98 41.19
N LYS A 95 -10.88 3.85 42.50
CA LYS A 95 -10.20 2.87 43.36
C LYS A 95 -10.39 1.44 42.85
N ALA A 96 -11.62 1.06 42.50
CA ALA A 96 -11.90 -0.27 41.97
C ALA A 96 -11.18 -0.52 40.64
N LYS A 97 -11.12 0.49 39.78
CA LYS A 97 -10.41 0.43 38.50
C LYS A 97 -8.90 0.23 38.68
N ILE A 98 -8.27 0.92 39.62
CA ILE A 98 -6.83 0.76 39.91
C ILE A 98 -6.51 -0.60 40.53
N LEU A 99 -7.43 -1.17 41.31
CA LEU A 99 -7.22 -2.48 41.95
C LEU A 99 -7.49 -3.66 41.00
N ASN A 100 -8.38 -3.49 40.01
CA ASN A 100 -8.73 -4.51 39.03
C ASN A 100 -7.93 -4.42 37.72
N GLY A 101 -7.17 -3.34 37.53
CA GLY A 101 -6.21 -3.16 36.43
C GLY A 101 -4.82 -3.68 36.78
#